data_AF-A0A0F9WR40-F1
#
_entry.id   AF-A0A0F9WR40-F1
#
_cell.length_a   1.000
_cell.length_b   1.000
_cell.length_c   1.000
_cell.angle_alpha   90.00
_cell.angle_beta   90.00
_cell.angle_gamma   90.00
#
_symmetry.space_group_name_H-M   'P 1'
#
loop_
_entity.id
_entity.type
_entity.pdbx_description
1 polymer ?
#
loop_
_entity_poly.entity_id
_entity_poly.type
_entity_poly.pdbx_seq_one_letter_code
_entity_poly.pdbx_strand_id
1 'polypeptide(L)'
;MGPSALFDKSFLQSLSVDESVWFDHFFLANISPLFYIETLADLDKEMSRGRTAEQVVGNIAEKAPQMSGTPNMSHLELLLASLMGYPVSMTNRPVVGGGRQVESAGKKGVNFDVSPEAKAFNRWQEGEYQELEREFAKSWRAQIKSMTFEGSAEYARKLGVDISACKNMNDAVIAAHQIINQTDKPYELIGFIVNSVGIPREYHQQLVKRYQMSRFPPLVRFAPYAAHVIKVEIFFHICVSRGFISADRPSNKIDIAYLHYLPFCNVFISGDKLHRSTAELFINENQKFVWGPDLKKDLGKLNENYMKLPQEVKDKGVLSFASKPPLEGDYLTAELWDLIGTSWRKNGTDTIAITQENNDKILEHVRQFTDAPTLPPDAMFDPLDELDSVSLQRSIRRKRGSWYQVPKDLKDD
;
A
#
# COMPACT_ATOMS: atom_id res chain seq x y z
N MET A 1 6.19 -5.82 15.30
CA MET A 1 5.34 -4.99 14.43
C MET A 1 4.09 -5.78 14.09
N GLY A 2 2.96 -5.09 13.93
CA GLY A 2 1.68 -5.73 13.66
C GLY A 2 1.48 -6.14 12.19
N PRO A 3 0.27 -6.59 11.83
CA PRO A 3 -0.08 -6.98 10.47
C PRO A 3 0.09 -5.81 9.50
N SER A 4 0.42 -6.12 8.25
CA SER A 4 0.45 -5.11 7.19
C SER A 4 -0.97 -4.71 6.77
N ALA A 5 -1.21 -3.42 6.68
CA ALA A 5 -2.54 -2.86 6.46
C ALA A 5 -2.57 -1.99 5.20
N LEU A 6 -3.22 -2.47 4.15
CA LEU A 6 -3.64 -1.64 3.04
C LEU A 6 -4.89 -0.85 3.47
N PHE A 7 -4.97 0.41 3.11
CA PHE A 7 -6.13 1.23 3.40
C PHE A 7 -6.41 2.20 2.25
N ASP A 8 -7.69 2.56 2.10
CA ASP A 8 -8.10 3.60 1.16
C ASP A 8 -8.20 4.97 1.83
N LYS A 9 -8.39 6.00 1.01
CA LYS A 9 -8.57 7.38 1.49
C LYS A 9 -9.81 7.54 2.37
N SER A 10 -10.90 6.80 2.09
CA SER A 10 -12.15 6.90 2.84
C SER A 10 -11.99 6.51 4.31
N PHE A 11 -11.20 5.47 4.59
CA PHE A 11 -10.86 5.08 5.96
C PHE A 11 -10.05 6.16 6.67
N LEU A 12 -8.92 6.59 6.10
CA LEU A 12 -8.04 7.52 6.78
C LEU A 12 -8.69 8.89 7.01
N GLN A 13 -9.47 9.39 6.04
CA GLN A 13 -10.25 10.62 6.19
C GLN A 13 -11.20 10.56 7.38
N SER A 14 -11.75 9.37 7.66
CA SER A 14 -12.71 9.19 8.74
C SER A 14 -12.09 9.30 10.12
N LEU A 15 -10.79 9.03 10.28
CA LEU A 15 -10.12 9.02 11.58
C LEU A 15 -9.96 10.42 12.15
N SER A 16 -9.89 10.52 13.48
CA SER A 16 -9.26 11.64 14.17
C SER A 16 -7.73 11.50 14.12
N VAL A 17 -7.03 12.57 14.49
CA VAL A 17 -5.56 12.54 14.60
C VAL A 17 -5.11 11.52 15.65
N ASP A 18 -5.80 11.44 16.79
CA ASP A 18 -5.47 10.46 17.84
C ASP A 18 -5.73 9.01 17.39
N GLU A 19 -6.85 8.75 16.70
CA GLU A 19 -7.11 7.43 16.12
C GLU A 19 -6.05 7.03 15.08
N SER A 20 -5.56 7.99 14.27
CA SER A 20 -4.48 7.74 13.30
C SER A 20 -3.14 7.40 13.95
N VAL A 21 -2.85 7.92 15.15
CA VAL A 21 -1.66 7.53 15.93
C VAL A 21 -1.72 6.04 16.24
N TRP A 22 -2.86 5.54 16.70
CA TRP A 22 -3.02 4.13 17.04
C TRP A 22 -2.99 3.22 15.81
N PHE A 23 -3.55 3.68 14.69
CA PHE A 23 -3.45 2.95 13.42
C PHE A 23 -1.98 2.80 12.98
N ASP A 24 -1.24 3.91 12.93
CA ASP A 24 0.18 3.92 12.56
C ASP A 24 1.07 3.18 13.56
N HIS A 25 0.64 3.09 14.82
CA HIS A 25 1.39 2.39 15.86
C HIS A 25 1.21 0.87 15.82
N PHE A 26 -0.02 0.38 15.60
CA PHE A 26 -0.32 -1.06 15.65
C PHE A 26 -0.26 -1.78 14.30
N PHE A 27 -0.19 -1.06 13.18
CA PHE A 27 -0.19 -1.65 11.85
C PHE A 27 1.03 -1.22 11.03
N LEU A 28 1.58 -2.13 10.23
CA LEU A 28 2.53 -1.75 9.18
C LEU A 28 1.72 -1.22 8.00
N ALA A 29 1.52 0.10 7.95
CA ALA A 29 0.64 0.72 6.99
C ALA A 29 1.24 0.68 5.57
N ASN A 30 0.59 -0.08 4.68
CA ASN A 30 0.91 -0.18 3.26
C ASN A 30 0.29 1.01 2.52
N ILE A 31 1.08 2.06 2.27
CA ILE A 31 0.61 3.27 1.59
C ILE A 31 0.69 3.03 0.08
N SER A 32 -0.45 2.78 -0.55
CA SER A 32 -0.50 2.62 -2.00
C SER A 32 -0.26 3.96 -2.71
N PRO A 33 0.42 3.97 -3.86
CA PRO A 33 0.51 5.14 -4.74
C PRO A 33 -0.86 5.75 -5.10
N LEU A 34 -1.91 4.92 -5.16
CA LEU A 34 -3.28 5.38 -5.38
C LEU A 34 -3.74 6.32 -4.27
N PHE A 35 -3.48 5.99 -3.00
CA PHE A 35 -3.83 6.87 -1.87
C PHE A 35 -3.18 8.25 -1.98
N TYR A 36 -1.90 8.30 -2.37
CA TYR A 36 -1.19 9.56 -2.59
C TYR A 36 -1.85 10.38 -3.70
N ILE A 37 -2.08 9.77 -4.85
CA ILE A 37 -2.68 10.42 -6.02
C ILE A 37 -4.10 10.90 -5.72
N GLU A 38 -4.92 10.09 -5.06
CA GLU A 38 -6.29 10.47 -4.65
C GLU A 38 -6.31 11.61 -3.65
N THR A 39 -5.35 11.63 -2.72
CA THR A 39 -5.20 12.71 -1.74
C THR A 39 -4.81 14.00 -2.45
N LEU A 40 -3.80 13.94 -3.31
CA LEU A 40 -3.34 15.09 -4.11
C LEU A 40 -4.46 15.64 -5.01
N ALA A 41 -5.25 14.76 -5.63
CA ALA A 41 -6.36 15.13 -6.50
C ALA A 41 -7.50 15.89 -5.81
N ASP A 42 -7.54 15.94 -4.47
CA ASP A 42 -8.47 16.80 -3.76
C ASP A 42 -8.10 18.28 -3.84
N LEU A 43 -6.86 18.65 -4.22
CA LEU A 43 -6.47 20.05 -4.44
C LEU A 43 -7.29 20.76 -5.52
N ASP A 44 -7.80 20.02 -6.50
CA ASP A 44 -8.63 20.53 -7.60
C ASP A 44 -10.13 20.24 -7.38
N LYS A 45 -10.53 19.89 -6.15
CA LYS A 45 -11.93 19.62 -5.82
C LYS A 45 -12.64 20.90 -5.39
N GLU A 46 -13.84 21.13 -5.96
CA GLU A 46 -14.74 22.15 -5.43
C GLU A 46 -15.20 21.75 -4.02
N MET A 47 -14.95 22.63 -3.06
CA MET A 47 -15.21 22.36 -1.66
C MET A 47 -16.58 22.88 -1.25
N SER A 48 -17.34 22.05 -0.55
CA SER A 48 -18.55 22.48 0.15
C SER A 48 -18.22 22.83 1.60
N ARG A 49 -18.99 23.76 2.19
CA ARG A 49 -18.96 24.11 3.62
C ARG A 49 -17.71 24.87 4.11
N GLY A 50 -17.22 25.84 3.33
CA GLY A 50 -16.26 26.85 3.81
C GLY A 50 -14.84 26.37 4.11
N ARG A 51 -14.50 25.11 3.77
CA ARG A 51 -13.12 24.60 3.82
C ARG A 51 -12.42 24.78 2.48
N THR A 52 -11.13 25.06 2.47
CA THR A 52 -10.32 25.06 1.25
C THR A 52 -9.89 23.63 0.88
N ALA A 53 -9.54 23.41 -0.38
CA ALA A 53 -9.04 22.12 -0.86
C ALA A 53 -7.75 21.74 -0.11
N GLU A 54 -6.88 22.72 0.09
CA GLU A 54 -5.64 22.64 0.88
C GLU A 54 -5.90 22.21 2.33
N GLN A 55 -6.92 22.77 2.99
CA GLN A 55 -7.26 22.34 4.34
C GLN A 55 -7.66 20.87 4.40
N VAL A 56 -8.31 20.34 3.36
CA VAL A 56 -8.67 18.92 3.31
C VAL A 56 -7.47 18.04 3.03
N VAL A 57 -6.61 18.41 2.08
CA VAL A 57 -5.37 17.67 1.80
C VAL A 57 -4.45 17.66 3.03
N GLY A 58 -4.26 18.82 3.67
CA GLY A 58 -3.47 18.93 4.89
C GLY A 58 -4.03 18.10 6.05
N ASN A 59 -5.36 18.07 6.23
CA ASN A 59 -6.00 17.25 7.26
C ASN A 59 -5.83 15.74 7.02
N ILE A 60 -5.82 15.29 5.76
CA ILE A 60 -5.52 13.89 5.43
C ILE A 60 -4.04 13.61 5.68
N ALA A 61 -3.16 14.50 5.25
CA ALA A 61 -1.73 14.38 5.43
C ALA A 61 -1.36 14.29 6.92
N GLU A 62 -2.04 15.03 7.80
CA GLU A 62 -1.84 14.99 9.26
C GLU A 62 -2.10 13.60 9.86
N LYS A 63 -3.05 12.87 9.27
CA LYS A 63 -3.42 11.51 9.68
C LYS A 63 -2.59 10.44 8.99
N ALA A 64 -1.80 10.78 7.98
CA ALA A 64 -1.02 9.82 7.22
C ALA A 64 -0.03 9.08 8.16
N PRO A 65 0.13 7.75 8.01
CA PRO A 65 1.12 6.99 8.78
C PRO A 65 2.54 7.53 8.58
N GLN A 66 3.26 7.78 9.67
CA GLN A 66 4.62 8.31 9.71
C GLN A 66 5.59 7.26 10.27
N MET A 67 5.22 6.65 11.40
CA MET A 67 6.11 5.77 12.17
C MET A 67 6.19 4.37 11.57
N SER A 68 5.08 3.84 11.07
CA SER A 68 4.99 2.51 10.44
C SER A 68 4.43 2.58 9.02
N GLY A 69 4.30 3.77 8.44
CA GLY A 69 3.97 3.97 7.02
C GLY A 69 5.06 3.45 6.09
N THR A 70 4.67 2.69 5.08
CA THR A 70 5.56 2.16 4.04
C THR A 70 4.92 2.38 2.67
N PRO A 71 5.43 3.35 1.88
CA PRO A 71 5.04 3.51 0.48
C PRO A 71 5.32 2.24 -0.30
N ASN A 72 4.32 1.75 -1.02
CA ASN A 72 4.48 0.62 -1.93
C ASN A 72 4.91 1.12 -3.30
N MET A 73 5.65 0.28 -4.02
CA MET A 73 5.98 0.50 -5.42
C MET A 73 4.71 0.59 -6.27
N SER A 74 4.79 1.28 -7.42
CA SER A 74 3.69 1.32 -8.38
C SER A 74 3.31 -0.08 -8.85
N HIS A 75 2.02 -0.40 -8.85
CA HIS A 75 1.54 -1.68 -9.34
C HIS A 75 1.88 -1.88 -10.82
N LEU A 76 2.01 -0.79 -11.59
CA LEU A 76 2.43 -0.82 -13.00
C LEU A 76 3.89 -1.26 -13.13
N GLU A 77 4.78 -0.73 -12.27
CA GLU A 77 6.19 -1.12 -12.23
C GLU A 77 6.34 -2.59 -11.81
N LEU A 78 5.64 -3.00 -10.75
CA LEU A 78 5.64 -4.38 -10.28
C LEU A 78 5.06 -5.35 -11.32
N LEU A 79 4.00 -4.94 -12.03
CA LEU A 79 3.40 -5.74 -13.10
C LEU A 79 4.38 -5.88 -14.27
N LEU A 80 5.00 -4.78 -14.69
CA LEU A 80 5.98 -4.79 -15.77
C LEU A 80 7.18 -5.68 -15.40
N ALA A 81 7.72 -5.52 -14.19
CA ALA A 81 8.79 -6.37 -13.66
C ALA A 81 8.40 -7.86 -13.72
N SER A 82 7.18 -8.19 -13.24
CA SER A 82 6.65 -9.56 -13.28
C SER A 82 6.54 -10.11 -14.72
N LEU A 83 6.04 -9.31 -15.67
CA LEU A 83 5.95 -9.68 -17.08
C LEU A 83 7.33 -9.90 -17.73
N MET A 84 8.32 -9.09 -17.35
CA MET A 84 9.70 -9.21 -17.82
C MET A 84 10.47 -10.38 -17.18
N GLY A 85 9.89 -11.00 -16.15
CA GLY A 85 10.43 -12.20 -15.50
C GLY A 85 11.15 -11.95 -14.18
N TYR A 86 11.08 -10.73 -13.66
CA TYR A 86 11.56 -10.44 -12.31
C TYR A 86 10.53 -10.93 -11.27
N PRO A 87 10.97 -11.58 -10.19
CA PRO A 87 10.06 -12.06 -9.15
C PRO A 87 9.47 -10.88 -8.37
N VAL A 88 8.18 -10.97 -8.05
CA VAL A 88 7.49 -10.05 -7.15
C VAL A 88 6.98 -10.84 -5.95
N SER A 89 7.50 -10.51 -4.76
CA SER A 89 7.17 -11.23 -3.54
C SER A 89 5.77 -10.85 -3.05
N MET A 90 4.82 -11.79 -3.15
CA MET A 90 3.43 -11.63 -2.71
C MET A 90 3.24 -12.18 -1.28
N THR A 91 4.05 -11.68 -0.34
CA THR A 91 4.16 -12.23 1.03
C THR A 91 3.42 -11.40 2.07
N ASN A 92 2.34 -10.72 1.66
CA ASN A 92 1.59 -9.79 2.51
C ASN A 92 2.48 -8.70 3.11
N ARG A 93 3.51 -8.25 2.39
CA ARG A 93 4.39 -7.14 2.80
C ARG A 93 4.50 -6.13 1.67
N PRO A 94 4.53 -4.82 1.97
CA PRO A 94 4.78 -3.79 0.95
C PRO A 94 6.10 -4.04 0.23
N VAL A 95 6.13 -3.78 -1.08
CA VAL A 95 7.37 -3.76 -1.86
C VAL A 95 7.90 -2.34 -1.88
N VAL A 96 9.10 -2.14 -1.34
CA VAL A 96 9.71 -0.80 -1.21
C VAL A 96 10.68 -0.56 -2.35
N GLY A 97 10.49 0.55 -3.07
CA GLY A 97 11.39 1.01 -4.14
C GLY A 97 12.40 2.05 -3.65
N GLY A 98 13.37 2.40 -4.52
CA GLY A 98 14.28 3.52 -4.29
C GLY A 98 15.45 3.26 -3.33
N GLY A 99 15.77 1.99 -3.04
CA GLY A 99 16.90 1.63 -2.20
C GLY A 99 18.24 1.94 -2.86
N ARG A 100 19.08 2.74 -2.19
CA ARG A 100 20.47 3.00 -2.59
C ARG A 100 21.34 1.84 -2.15
N GLN A 101 21.98 1.16 -3.10
CA GLN A 101 22.99 0.16 -2.77
C GLN A 101 24.25 0.86 -2.25
N VAL A 102 24.72 0.44 -1.09
CA VAL A 102 25.89 1.00 -0.41
C VAL A 102 26.81 -0.13 0.06
N GLU A 103 28.09 0.17 0.20
CA GLU A 103 29.05 -0.70 0.87
C GLU A 103 29.74 0.09 1.97
N SER A 104 29.82 -0.50 3.17
CA SER A 104 30.51 0.09 4.30
C SER A 104 31.25 -0.98 5.08
N ALA A 105 32.54 -0.77 5.35
CA ALA A 105 33.41 -1.73 6.01
C ALA A 105 33.41 -3.14 5.38
N GLY A 106 33.32 -3.23 4.04
CA GLY A 106 33.32 -4.49 3.28
C GLY A 106 32.00 -5.28 3.38
N LYS A 107 30.92 -4.64 3.86
CA LYS A 107 29.59 -5.23 3.99
C LYS A 107 28.60 -4.55 3.04
N LYS A 108 27.75 -5.34 2.42
CA LYS A 108 26.73 -4.87 1.47
C LYS A 108 25.49 -4.40 2.21
N GLY A 109 24.95 -3.25 1.83
CA GLY A 109 23.71 -2.77 2.39
C GLY A 109 22.85 -1.99 1.42
N VAL A 110 21.60 -1.78 1.83
CA VAL A 110 20.65 -0.94 1.09
C VAL A 110 20.05 0.09 2.03
N ASN A 111 20.12 1.36 1.61
CA ASN A 111 19.51 2.47 2.34
C ASN A 111 18.29 3.00 1.61
N PHE A 112 17.19 3.11 2.33
CA PHE A 112 16.00 3.81 1.89
C PHE A 112 15.94 5.17 2.57
N ASP A 113 16.16 6.23 1.79
CA ASP A 113 15.99 7.60 2.28
C ASP A 113 14.49 7.91 2.47
N VAL A 114 14.19 9.03 3.14
CA VAL A 114 12.80 9.49 3.28
C VAL A 114 12.18 9.66 1.90
N SER A 115 11.08 8.94 1.66
CA SER A 115 10.44 8.88 0.35
C SER A 115 9.91 10.26 -0.12
N PRO A 116 9.78 10.48 -1.44
CA PRO A 116 9.15 11.69 -1.98
C PRO A 116 7.74 11.92 -1.43
N GLU A 117 6.95 10.87 -1.27
CA GLU A 117 5.58 10.91 -0.74
C GLU A 117 5.59 11.37 0.73
N ALA A 118 6.49 10.83 1.55
CA ALA A 118 6.62 11.25 2.95
C ALA A 118 7.04 12.73 3.07
N LYS A 119 7.95 13.19 2.21
CA LYS A 119 8.34 14.62 2.12
C LYS A 119 7.14 15.50 1.70
N ALA A 120 6.33 15.04 0.75
CA ALA A 120 5.14 15.76 0.32
C ALA A 120 4.07 15.83 1.43
N PHE A 121 3.78 14.71 2.12
CA PHE A 121 2.84 14.72 3.25
C PHE A 121 3.28 15.68 4.36
N ASN A 122 4.58 15.72 4.68
CA ASN A 122 5.10 16.69 5.66
C ASN A 122 4.82 18.13 5.25
N ARG A 123 5.06 18.49 3.98
CA ARG A 123 4.74 19.83 3.47
C ARG A 123 3.24 20.13 3.48
N TRP A 124 2.40 19.18 3.05
CA TRP A 124 0.95 19.37 3.00
C TRP A 124 0.35 19.62 4.39
N GLN A 125 0.89 18.97 5.43
CA GLN A 125 0.50 19.22 6.82
C GLN A 125 0.76 20.66 7.26
N GLU A 126 1.82 21.29 6.75
CA GLU A 126 2.16 22.70 7.01
C GLU A 126 1.43 23.67 6.07
N GLY A 127 0.56 23.16 5.19
CA GLY A 127 -0.14 23.97 4.20
C GLY A 127 0.72 24.39 3.00
N GLU A 128 1.86 23.73 2.79
CA GLU A 128 2.78 24.03 1.70
C GLU A 128 2.53 23.14 0.48
N TYR A 129 2.08 23.75 -0.62
CA TYR A 129 1.74 23.07 -1.87
C TYR A 129 2.50 23.68 -3.04
N GLN A 130 3.05 22.82 -3.90
CA GLN A 130 3.77 23.22 -5.10
C GLN A 130 2.81 23.45 -6.28
N GLU A 131 3.20 24.28 -7.24
CA GLU A 131 2.36 24.49 -8.43
C GLU A 131 2.23 23.21 -9.27
N LEU A 132 3.32 22.44 -9.41
CA LEU A 132 3.32 21.15 -10.10
C LEU A 132 2.29 20.17 -9.50
N GLU A 133 2.09 20.20 -8.18
CA GLU A 133 1.10 19.39 -7.48
C GLU A 133 -0.34 19.79 -7.88
N ARG A 134 -0.59 21.09 -8.07
CA ARG A 134 -1.89 21.60 -8.53
C ARG A 134 -2.15 21.25 -9.99
N GLU A 135 -1.13 21.39 -10.84
CA GLU A 135 -1.22 20.99 -12.25
C GLU A 135 -1.48 19.49 -12.39
N PHE A 136 -0.79 18.67 -11.60
CA PHE A 136 -1.04 17.24 -11.53
C PHE A 136 -2.47 16.94 -11.09
N ALA A 137 -2.97 17.57 -10.01
CA ALA A 137 -4.32 17.37 -9.52
C ALA A 137 -5.38 17.68 -10.59
N LYS A 138 -5.23 18.80 -11.33
CA LYS A 138 -6.09 19.18 -12.45
C LYS A 138 -6.06 18.14 -13.57
N SER A 139 -4.87 17.75 -14.01
CA SER A 139 -4.67 16.77 -15.09
C SER A 139 -5.29 15.42 -14.71
N TRP A 140 -5.05 14.95 -13.49
CA TRP A 140 -5.58 13.69 -12.98
C TRP A 140 -7.12 13.69 -12.93
N ARG A 141 -7.74 14.75 -12.41
CA ARG A 141 -9.22 14.86 -12.40
C ARG A 141 -9.80 14.92 -13.81
N ALA A 142 -9.15 15.61 -14.73
CA ALA A 142 -9.55 15.63 -16.14
C ALA A 142 -9.48 14.22 -16.75
N GLN A 143 -8.41 13.47 -16.48
CA GLN A 143 -8.24 12.09 -16.94
C GLN A 143 -9.36 11.18 -16.40
N ILE A 144 -9.66 11.22 -15.09
CA ILE A 144 -10.77 10.45 -14.51
C ILE A 144 -12.10 10.82 -15.18
N LYS A 145 -12.38 12.10 -15.41
CA LYS A 145 -13.61 12.54 -16.09
C LYS A 145 -13.71 12.04 -17.53
N SER A 146 -12.57 11.89 -18.22
CA SER A 146 -12.52 11.41 -19.60
C SER A 146 -12.49 9.88 -19.74
N MET A 147 -12.33 9.13 -18.64
CA MET A 147 -12.33 7.67 -18.70
C MET A 147 -13.69 7.16 -19.15
N THR A 148 -13.68 6.29 -20.16
CA THR A 148 -14.88 5.60 -20.67
C THR A 148 -14.65 4.10 -20.63
N PHE A 149 -15.75 3.35 -20.53
CA PHE A 149 -15.71 1.88 -20.45
C PHE A 149 -16.56 1.21 -21.53
N GLU A 150 -16.92 1.96 -22.58
CA GLU A 150 -17.73 1.45 -23.70
C GLU A 150 -17.11 0.22 -24.38
N GLY A 151 -15.76 0.15 -24.41
CA GLY A 151 -15.02 -1.01 -24.94
C GLY A 151 -14.97 -2.24 -24.03
N SER A 152 -15.51 -2.19 -22.81
CA SER A 152 -15.36 -3.29 -21.83
C SER A 152 -15.95 -4.61 -22.31
N ALA A 153 -17.12 -4.56 -22.95
CA ALA A 153 -17.77 -5.76 -23.47
C ALA A 153 -16.98 -6.37 -24.64
N GLU A 154 -16.32 -5.53 -25.43
CA GLU A 154 -15.45 -5.99 -26.52
C GLU A 154 -14.20 -6.67 -25.98
N TYR A 155 -13.54 -6.11 -24.96
CA TYR A 155 -12.39 -6.74 -24.31
C TYR A 155 -12.71 -8.14 -23.80
N ALA A 156 -13.77 -8.29 -23.01
CA ALA A 156 -14.15 -9.58 -22.45
C ALA A 156 -14.51 -10.60 -23.56
N ARG A 157 -15.22 -10.17 -24.61
CA ARG A 157 -15.54 -11.03 -25.76
C ARG A 157 -14.30 -11.47 -26.56
N LYS A 158 -13.34 -10.56 -26.80
CA LYS A 158 -12.06 -10.92 -27.48
C LYS A 158 -11.29 -11.97 -26.70
N LEU A 159 -11.27 -11.84 -25.37
CA LEU A 159 -10.70 -12.84 -24.46
C LEU A 159 -11.48 -14.16 -24.41
N GLY A 160 -12.65 -14.26 -25.04
CA GLY A 160 -13.47 -15.48 -25.05
C GLY A 160 -14.39 -15.62 -23.84
N VAL A 161 -14.60 -14.57 -23.06
CA VAL A 161 -15.54 -14.59 -21.94
C VAL A 161 -16.98 -14.44 -22.44
N ASP A 162 -17.83 -15.41 -22.12
CA ASP A 162 -19.28 -15.23 -22.23
C ASP A 162 -19.79 -14.41 -21.04
N ILE A 163 -19.85 -13.10 -21.23
CA ILE A 163 -20.28 -12.16 -20.20
C ILE A 163 -21.73 -12.46 -19.77
N SER A 164 -22.57 -12.97 -20.68
CA SER A 164 -23.98 -13.25 -20.38
C SER A 164 -24.17 -14.39 -19.38
N ALA A 165 -23.19 -15.30 -19.29
CA ALA A 165 -23.14 -16.37 -18.30
C ALA A 165 -22.88 -15.85 -16.88
N CYS A 166 -22.23 -14.69 -16.73
CA CYS A 166 -21.98 -14.09 -15.43
C CYS A 166 -23.27 -13.46 -14.86
N LYS A 167 -23.82 -14.04 -13.79
CA LYS A 167 -25.03 -13.57 -13.11
C LYS A 167 -24.74 -12.73 -11.87
N ASN A 168 -23.55 -12.84 -11.32
CA ASN A 168 -23.07 -12.06 -10.18
C ASN A 168 -21.55 -11.81 -10.27
N MET A 169 -21.00 -11.10 -9.28
CA MET A 169 -19.56 -10.79 -9.22
C MET A 169 -18.68 -12.03 -9.01
N ASN A 170 -19.14 -13.07 -8.29
CA ASN A 170 -18.37 -14.32 -8.15
C ASN A 170 -18.16 -14.99 -9.51
N ASP A 171 -19.20 -15.05 -10.35
CA ASP A 171 -19.09 -15.61 -11.70
C ASP A 171 -18.07 -14.85 -12.54
N ALA A 172 -18.02 -13.52 -12.40
CA ALA A 172 -17.04 -12.68 -13.09
C ALA A 172 -15.60 -12.96 -12.63
N VAL A 173 -15.38 -13.22 -11.33
CA VAL A 173 -14.06 -13.61 -10.79
C VAL A 173 -13.65 -14.99 -11.28
N ILE A 174 -14.58 -15.94 -11.31
CA ILE A 174 -14.35 -17.29 -11.84
C ILE A 174 -13.96 -17.20 -13.32
N ALA A 175 -14.68 -16.43 -14.13
CA ALA A 175 -14.37 -16.22 -15.54
C ALA A 175 -12.99 -15.56 -15.72
N ALA A 176 -12.68 -14.50 -14.95
CA ALA A 176 -11.36 -13.86 -15.00
C ALA A 176 -10.24 -14.82 -14.59
N HIS A 177 -10.46 -15.66 -13.57
CA HIS A 177 -9.52 -16.67 -13.13
C HIS A 177 -9.27 -17.76 -14.18
N GLN A 178 -10.29 -18.15 -14.93
CA GLN A 178 -10.14 -19.10 -16.03
C GLN A 178 -9.21 -18.54 -17.12
N ILE A 179 -9.40 -17.28 -17.54
CA ILE A 179 -8.57 -16.65 -18.58
C ILE A 179 -7.08 -16.62 -18.21
N ILE A 180 -6.73 -16.26 -16.96
CA ILE A 180 -5.32 -16.18 -16.55
C ILE A 180 -4.67 -17.57 -16.35
N ASN A 181 -5.47 -18.62 -16.17
CA ASN A 181 -4.97 -19.99 -16.00
C ASN A 181 -4.90 -20.73 -17.34
N GLN A 182 -5.85 -20.48 -18.24
CA GLN A 182 -6.00 -21.18 -19.50
C GLN A 182 -6.58 -20.20 -20.52
N THR A 183 -5.77 -19.85 -21.52
CA THR A 183 -6.22 -19.07 -22.66
C THR A 183 -5.83 -19.77 -23.96
N ASP A 184 -6.80 -19.91 -24.86
CA ASP A 184 -6.60 -20.33 -26.25
C ASP A 184 -6.27 -19.12 -27.16
N LYS A 185 -6.30 -17.90 -26.61
CA LYS A 185 -6.11 -16.63 -27.32
C LYS A 185 -4.98 -15.79 -26.73
N PRO A 186 -3.73 -16.30 -26.71
CA PRO A 186 -2.62 -15.63 -26.03
C PRO A 186 -2.32 -14.23 -26.59
N TYR A 187 -2.51 -13.99 -27.89
CA TYR A 187 -2.30 -12.67 -28.49
C TYR A 187 -3.37 -11.66 -28.10
N GLU A 188 -4.62 -12.09 -27.97
CA GLU A 188 -5.70 -11.22 -27.44
C GLU A 188 -5.45 -10.90 -25.97
N LEU A 189 -4.95 -11.87 -25.18
CA LEU A 189 -4.53 -11.62 -23.81
C LEU A 189 -3.38 -10.61 -23.74
N ILE A 190 -2.35 -10.74 -24.59
CA ILE A 190 -1.27 -9.74 -24.68
C ILE A 190 -1.83 -8.37 -25.07
N GLY A 191 -2.71 -8.31 -26.07
CA GLY A 191 -3.36 -7.08 -26.51
C GLY A 191 -4.18 -6.43 -25.39
N PHE A 192 -4.89 -7.25 -24.59
CA PHE A 192 -5.59 -6.77 -23.41
C PHE A 192 -4.62 -6.21 -22.37
N ILE A 193 -3.56 -6.94 -22.00
CA ILE A 193 -2.55 -6.50 -21.02
C ILE A 193 -1.95 -5.15 -21.42
N VAL A 194 -1.51 -5.04 -22.68
CA VAL A 194 -0.88 -3.83 -23.21
C VAL A 194 -1.82 -2.63 -23.15
N ASN A 195 -3.09 -2.81 -23.51
CA ASN A 195 -4.04 -1.70 -23.63
C ASN A 195 -4.72 -1.34 -22.30
N SER A 196 -5.09 -2.32 -21.46
CA SER A 196 -5.80 -2.08 -20.20
C SER A 196 -4.90 -1.50 -19.12
N VAL A 197 -3.64 -1.95 -19.06
CA VAL A 197 -2.66 -1.54 -18.04
C VAL A 197 -1.71 -0.45 -18.56
N GLY A 198 -1.69 -0.20 -19.88
CA GLY A 198 -0.88 0.86 -20.47
C GLY A 198 0.62 0.54 -20.46
N ILE A 199 1.00 -0.68 -20.85
CA ILE A 199 2.42 -1.06 -20.96
C ILE A 199 3.14 -0.13 -21.96
N PRO A 200 4.31 0.44 -21.64
CA PRO A 200 5.05 1.28 -22.58
C PRO A 200 5.48 0.51 -23.84
N ARG A 201 5.47 1.18 -25.00
CA ARG A 201 5.65 0.55 -26.34
C ARG A 201 6.97 -0.16 -26.48
N GLU A 202 8.02 0.36 -25.87
CA GLU A 202 9.36 -0.20 -25.85
C GLU A 202 9.41 -1.63 -25.27
N TYR A 203 8.47 -2.01 -24.39
CA TYR A 203 8.41 -3.34 -23.78
C TYR A 203 7.54 -4.34 -24.56
N HIS A 204 6.75 -3.89 -25.56
CA HIS A 204 5.76 -4.75 -26.23
C HIS A 204 6.41 -5.94 -26.94
N GLN A 205 7.47 -5.69 -27.71
CA GLN A 205 8.18 -6.74 -28.44
C GLN A 205 8.84 -7.74 -27.49
N GLN A 206 9.42 -7.26 -26.39
CA GLN A 206 10.04 -8.11 -25.38
C GLN A 206 9.01 -9.01 -24.70
N LEU A 207 7.85 -8.47 -24.32
CA LEU A 207 6.75 -9.25 -23.75
C LEU A 207 6.31 -10.37 -24.70
N VAL A 208 6.00 -10.03 -25.96
CA VAL A 208 5.55 -11.00 -26.97
C VAL A 208 6.58 -12.10 -27.15
N LYS A 209 7.85 -11.72 -27.37
CA LYS A 209 8.94 -12.68 -27.59
C LYS A 209 9.15 -13.59 -26.38
N ARG A 210 9.17 -13.05 -25.17
CA ARG A 210 9.33 -13.84 -23.94
C ARG A 210 8.19 -14.84 -23.80
N TYR A 211 6.95 -14.39 -23.96
CA TYR A 211 5.79 -15.25 -23.77
C TYR A 211 5.69 -16.35 -24.82
N GLN A 212 6.01 -16.03 -26.08
CA GLN A 212 6.14 -16.98 -27.19
C GLN A 212 7.24 -18.04 -26.93
N MET A 213 8.44 -17.61 -26.52
CA MET A 213 9.56 -18.52 -26.25
C MET A 213 9.24 -19.49 -25.10
N SER A 214 8.45 -19.06 -24.12
CA SER A 214 7.94 -19.93 -23.06
C SER A 214 6.79 -20.85 -23.51
N ARG A 215 6.32 -20.75 -24.76
CA ARG A 215 5.17 -21.47 -25.34
C ARG A 215 3.84 -21.13 -24.67
N PHE A 216 3.63 -19.87 -24.33
CA PHE A 216 2.37 -19.35 -23.78
C PHE A 216 1.84 -20.13 -22.56
N PRO A 217 2.64 -20.30 -21.49
CA PRO A 217 2.15 -20.96 -20.29
C PRO A 217 1.00 -20.14 -19.64
N PRO A 218 0.26 -20.73 -18.70
CA PRO A 218 -0.68 -19.99 -17.85
C PRO A 218 -0.04 -18.71 -17.30
N LEU A 219 -0.75 -17.58 -17.34
CA LEU A 219 -0.21 -16.28 -16.89
C LEU A 219 0.21 -16.35 -15.42
N VAL A 220 -0.54 -17.10 -14.61
CA VAL A 220 -0.22 -17.38 -13.19
C VAL A 220 1.14 -18.04 -12.98
N ARG A 221 1.65 -18.78 -13.96
CA ARG A 221 3.00 -19.38 -13.94
C ARG A 221 4.04 -18.49 -14.61
N PHE A 222 3.64 -17.78 -15.66
CA PHE A 222 4.52 -16.91 -16.45
C PHE A 222 4.98 -15.66 -15.69
N ALA A 223 4.03 -15.01 -15.00
CA ALA A 223 4.15 -13.73 -14.33
C ALA A 223 3.09 -13.64 -13.21
N PRO A 224 3.32 -14.25 -12.03
CA PRO A 224 2.27 -14.45 -11.01
C PRO A 224 1.61 -13.16 -10.53
N TYR A 225 2.38 -12.10 -10.29
CA TYR A 225 1.81 -10.82 -9.85
C TYR A 225 1.06 -10.12 -10.99
N ALA A 226 1.60 -10.14 -12.21
CA ALA A 226 0.86 -9.65 -13.37
C ALA A 226 -0.47 -10.40 -13.55
N ALA A 227 -0.48 -11.72 -13.34
CA ALA A 227 -1.71 -12.52 -13.37
C ALA A 227 -2.74 -12.06 -12.35
N HIS A 228 -2.32 -11.69 -11.13
CA HIS A 228 -3.21 -11.12 -10.12
C HIS A 228 -3.86 -9.82 -10.58
N VAL A 229 -3.06 -8.86 -11.06
CA VAL A 229 -3.56 -7.58 -11.55
C VAL A 229 -4.50 -7.79 -12.75
N ILE A 230 -4.09 -8.60 -13.73
CA ILE A 230 -4.90 -8.87 -14.92
C ILE A 230 -6.21 -9.59 -14.59
N LYS A 231 -6.25 -10.43 -13.54
CA LYS A 231 -7.50 -10.99 -13.01
C LYS A 231 -8.46 -9.89 -12.56
N VAL A 232 -7.97 -8.91 -11.79
CA VAL A 232 -8.76 -7.76 -11.30
C VAL A 232 -9.25 -6.92 -12.48
N GLU A 233 -8.39 -6.68 -13.47
CA GLU A 233 -8.72 -5.92 -14.68
C GLU A 233 -9.83 -6.59 -15.51
N ILE A 234 -9.72 -7.89 -15.78
CA ILE A 234 -10.74 -8.64 -16.52
C ILE A 234 -12.06 -8.66 -15.73
N PHE A 235 -11.99 -8.91 -14.42
CA PHE A 235 -13.16 -8.87 -13.53
C PHE A 235 -13.88 -7.51 -13.61
N PHE A 236 -13.14 -6.40 -13.57
CA PHE A 236 -13.71 -5.06 -13.67
C PHE A 236 -14.47 -4.87 -14.99
N HIS A 237 -13.86 -5.21 -16.12
CA HIS A 237 -14.50 -5.06 -17.43
C HIS A 237 -15.75 -5.95 -17.58
N ILE A 238 -15.75 -7.17 -17.03
CA ILE A 238 -16.96 -8.02 -16.98
C ILE A 238 -18.05 -7.35 -16.14
N CYS A 239 -17.71 -6.89 -14.93
CA CYS A 239 -18.67 -6.28 -14.01
C CYS A 239 -19.30 -5.00 -14.57
N VAL A 240 -18.50 -4.14 -15.21
CA VAL A 240 -19.01 -2.93 -15.88
C VAL A 240 -19.93 -3.32 -17.03
N SER A 241 -19.54 -4.29 -17.85
CA SER A 241 -20.36 -4.77 -18.99
C SER A 241 -21.69 -5.39 -18.54
N ARG A 242 -21.76 -5.95 -17.33
CA ARG A 242 -22.97 -6.54 -16.73
C ARG A 242 -23.77 -5.57 -15.87
N GLY A 243 -23.26 -4.37 -15.63
CA GLY A 243 -23.87 -3.39 -14.73
C GLY A 243 -23.78 -3.77 -13.24
N PHE A 244 -22.90 -4.70 -12.86
CA PHE A 244 -22.60 -4.98 -11.45
C PHE A 244 -21.79 -3.86 -10.81
N ILE A 245 -20.97 -3.18 -11.62
CA ILE A 245 -20.27 -1.94 -11.27
C ILE A 245 -20.74 -0.87 -12.26
N SER A 246 -21.14 0.29 -11.77
CA SER A 246 -21.62 1.39 -12.63
C SER A 246 -20.49 1.92 -13.53
N ALA A 247 -20.77 2.02 -14.83
CA ALA A 247 -19.90 2.65 -15.83
C ALA A 247 -19.89 4.19 -15.69
N ASP A 248 -20.96 4.78 -15.15
CA ASP A 248 -21.17 6.24 -15.06
C ASP A 248 -20.34 6.89 -13.95
N ARG A 249 -19.65 6.08 -13.12
CA ARG A 249 -18.72 6.54 -12.08
C ARG A 249 -17.31 6.05 -12.42
N PRO A 250 -16.54 6.80 -13.23
CA PRO A 250 -15.19 6.40 -13.63
C PRO A 250 -14.21 6.18 -12.48
N SER A 251 -14.41 6.87 -11.35
CA SER A 251 -13.61 6.65 -10.14
C SER A 251 -13.65 5.20 -9.63
N ASN A 252 -14.70 4.43 -9.95
CA ASN A 252 -14.79 3.01 -9.57
C ASN A 252 -13.59 2.20 -10.09
N LYS A 253 -12.96 2.63 -11.20
CA LYS A 253 -11.73 2.02 -11.70
C LYS A 253 -10.56 2.20 -10.74
N ILE A 254 -10.44 3.38 -10.15
CA ILE A 254 -9.40 3.72 -9.16
C ILE A 254 -9.66 2.97 -7.86
N ASP A 255 -10.91 2.92 -7.41
CA ASP A 255 -11.32 2.12 -6.24
C ASP A 255 -10.91 0.65 -6.46
N ILE A 256 -11.29 0.03 -7.58
CA ILE A 256 -10.93 -1.37 -7.88
C ILE A 256 -9.42 -1.59 -7.99
N ALA A 257 -8.64 -0.58 -8.42
CA ALA A 257 -7.20 -0.70 -8.51
C ALA A 257 -6.50 -0.86 -7.13
N TYR A 258 -7.17 -0.54 -6.01
CA TYR A 258 -6.66 -0.92 -4.69
C TYR A 258 -6.49 -2.44 -4.55
N LEU A 259 -7.32 -3.24 -5.23
CA LEU A 259 -7.23 -4.70 -5.19
C LEU A 259 -5.91 -5.22 -5.79
N HIS A 260 -5.22 -4.44 -6.63
CA HIS A 260 -3.89 -4.77 -7.13
C HIS A 260 -2.86 -4.92 -6.00
N TYR A 261 -3.08 -4.24 -4.87
CA TYR A 261 -2.18 -4.23 -3.73
C TYR A 261 -2.51 -5.27 -2.65
N LEU A 262 -3.60 -6.05 -2.81
CA LEU A 262 -3.93 -7.12 -1.88
C LEU A 262 -2.76 -8.05 -1.59
N PRO A 263 -1.94 -8.52 -2.55
CA PRO A 263 -0.83 -9.43 -2.27
C PRO A 263 0.24 -8.90 -1.29
N PHE A 264 0.15 -7.62 -0.92
CA PHE A 264 1.10 -6.90 -0.07
C PHE A 264 0.51 -6.48 1.29
N CYS A 265 -0.66 -7.01 1.67
CA CYS A 265 -1.26 -6.75 2.99
C CYS A 265 -1.84 -8.00 3.65
N ASN A 266 -1.85 -8.03 4.99
CA ASN A 266 -2.67 -8.94 5.78
C ASN A 266 -4.10 -8.42 5.93
N VAL A 267 -4.27 -7.10 6.02
CA VAL A 267 -5.58 -6.49 6.23
C VAL A 267 -5.82 -5.44 5.16
N PHE A 268 -6.99 -5.47 4.52
CA PHE A 268 -7.45 -4.37 3.68
C PHE A 268 -8.59 -3.65 4.38
N ILE A 269 -8.41 -2.35 4.66
CA ILE A 269 -9.33 -1.52 5.42
C ILE A 269 -9.95 -0.48 4.50
N SER A 270 -11.28 -0.42 4.47
CA SER A 270 -11.98 0.61 3.70
C SER A 270 -13.35 0.95 4.28
N GLY A 271 -13.77 2.21 4.15
CA GLY A 271 -15.12 2.68 4.38
C GLY A 271 -16.00 2.73 3.11
N ASP A 272 -15.50 2.26 1.97
CA ASP A 272 -16.23 2.28 0.69
C ASP A 272 -16.98 0.95 0.45
N LYS A 273 -18.23 1.07 0.00
CA LYS A 273 -19.13 -0.07 -0.22
C LYS A 273 -18.67 -0.95 -1.39
N LEU A 274 -18.03 -0.39 -2.40
CA LEU A 274 -17.50 -1.14 -3.53
C LEU A 274 -16.40 -2.07 -3.04
N HIS A 275 -15.43 -1.57 -2.26
CA HIS A 275 -14.42 -2.41 -1.62
C HIS A 275 -15.03 -3.49 -0.75
N ARG A 276 -16.04 -3.16 0.07
CA ARG A 276 -16.75 -4.16 0.88
C ARG A 276 -17.38 -5.28 0.04
N SER A 277 -17.87 -4.96 -1.16
CA SER A 277 -18.46 -5.96 -2.06
C SER A 277 -17.47 -6.74 -2.92
N THR A 278 -16.24 -6.26 -3.09
CA THR A 278 -15.27 -6.84 -4.02
C THR A 278 -14.02 -7.43 -3.36
N ALA A 279 -13.56 -6.88 -2.23
CA ALA A 279 -12.32 -7.31 -1.59
C ALA A 279 -12.34 -8.79 -1.19
N GLU A 280 -13.45 -9.25 -0.61
CA GLU A 280 -13.64 -10.65 -0.19
C GLU A 280 -13.53 -11.64 -1.35
N LEU A 281 -13.75 -11.19 -2.60
CA LEU A 281 -13.63 -12.04 -3.78
C LEU A 281 -12.17 -12.32 -4.19
N PHE A 282 -11.22 -11.53 -3.68
CA PHE A 282 -9.80 -11.60 -4.07
C PHE A 282 -8.86 -11.92 -2.91
N ILE A 283 -9.34 -11.80 -1.67
CA ILE A 283 -8.59 -12.10 -0.46
C ILE A 283 -8.39 -13.61 -0.29
N ASN A 284 -7.22 -14.00 0.21
CA ASN A 284 -6.92 -15.39 0.59
C ASN A 284 -7.05 -15.63 2.11
N GLU A 285 -6.86 -16.88 2.54
CA GLU A 285 -7.01 -17.31 3.94
C GLU A 285 -6.14 -16.55 4.96
N ASN A 286 -5.03 -15.96 4.52
CA ASN A 286 -4.09 -15.23 5.36
C ASN A 286 -4.33 -13.71 5.34
N GLN A 287 -5.47 -13.27 4.79
CA GLN A 287 -5.84 -11.87 4.72
C GLN A 287 -7.28 -11.66 5.16
N LYS A 288 -7.62 -10.42 5.55
CA LYS A 288 -8.95 -10.05 6.01
C LYS A 288 -9.36 -8.69 5.49
N PHE A 289 -10.59 -8.57 4.99
CA PHE A 289 -11.21 -7.27 4.78
C PHE A 289 -11.76 -6.76 6.11
N VAL A 290 -11.51 -5.48 6.41
CA VAL A 290 -12.00 -4.84 7.63
C VAL A 290 -12.80 -3.60 7.25
N TRP A 291 -14.04 -3.56 7.74
CA TRP A 291 -14.90 -2.41 7.54
C TRP A 291 -14.36 -1.23 8.35
N GLY A 292 -14.03 -0.13 7.66
CA GLY A 292 -13.36 1.03 8.23
C GLY A 292 -14.02 1.58 9.51
N PRO A 293 -15.36 1.74 9.56
CA PRO A 293 -16.08 2.14 10.77
C PRO A 293 -15.85 1.23 11.99
N ASP A 294 -15.68 -0.08 11.79
CA ASP A 294 -15.49 -1.03 12.88
C ASP A 294 -14.09 -0.86 13.48
N LEU A 295 -13.06 -0.75 12.62
CA LEU A 295 -11.70 -0.45 13.08
C LEU A 295 -11.59 0.94 13.68
N LYS A 296 -12.25 1.95 13.11
CA LYS A 296 -12.29 3.29 13.70
C LYS A 296 -12.83 3.25 15.14
N LYS A 297 -13.95 2.55 15.36
CA LYS A 297 -14.53 2.38 16.70
C LYS A 297 -13.53 1.71 17.65
N ASP A 298 -12.80 0.70 17.18
CA ASP A 298 -11.76 0.04 17.96
C ASP A 298 -10.58 0.95 18.31
N LEU A 299 -10.09 1.74 17.34
CA LEU A 299 -9.04 2.75 17.56
C LEU A 299 -9.48 3.81 18.57
N GLY A 300 -10.76 4.21 18.55
CA GLY A 300 -11.35 5.08 19.56
C GLY A 300 -11.31 4.47 20.96
N LYS A 301 -11.71 3.19 21.10
CA LYS A 301 -11.60 2.45 22.36
C LYS A 301 -10.15 2.35 22.85
N LEU A 302 -9.20 2.07 21.96
CA LEU A 302 -7.78 2.02 22.29
C LEU A 302 -7.29 3.38 22.81
N ASN A 303 -7.67 4.46 22.13
CA ASN A 303 -7.35 5.81 22.57
C ASN A 303 -7.89 6.11 23.97
N GLU A 304 -9.17 5.83 24.22
CA GLU A 304 -9.79 5.99 25.54
C GLU A 304 -9.10 5.16 26.63
N ASN A 305 -8.69 3.93 26.29
CA ASN A 305 -7.97 3.05 27.21
C ASN A 305 -6.60 3.64 27.61
N TYR A 306 -5.78 4.02 26.63
CA TYR A 306 -4.46 4.56 26.90
C TYR A 306 -4.50 5.98 27.50
N MET A 307 -5.54 6.77 27.24
CA MET A 307 -5.71 8.10 27.85
C MET A 307 -5.80 8.06 29.37
N LYS A 308 -6.16 6.92 29.97
CA LYS A 308 -6.19 6.69 31.42
C LYS A 308 -4.80 6.60 32.05
N LEU A 309 -3.74 6.44 31.25
CA LEU A 309 -2.38 6.37 31.77
C LEU A 309 -1.92 7.73 32.34
N PRO A 310 -1.08 7.71 33.41
CA PRO A 310 -0.47 8.93 33.93
C PRO A 310 0.31 9.69 32.87
N GLN A 311 0.39 11.02 33.01
CA GLN A 311 1.07 11.87 32.02
C GLN A 311 2.55 11.52 31.88
N GLU A 312 3.20 11.11 32.97
CA GLU A 312 4.60 10.69 33.01
C GLU A 312 4.86 9.44 32.15
N VAL A 313 3.87 8.57 31.97
CA VAL A 313 3.97 7.41 31.07
C VAL A 313 3.77 7.85 29.64
N LYS A 314 2.79 8.73 29.38
CA LYS A 314 2.50 9.23 28.03
C LYS A 314 3.65 10.06 27.45
N ASP A 315 4.35 10.81 28.29
CA ASP A 315 5.52 11.63 27.90
C ASP A 315 6.73 10.77 27.46
N LYS A 316 6.78 9.48 27.81
CA LYS A 316 7.79 8.53 27.30
C LYS A 316 7.57 8.12 25.84
N GLY A 317 6.41 8.45 25.28
CA GLY A 317 6.03 8.14 23.90
C GLY A 317 5.40 6.75 23.73
N VAL A 318 4.52 6.63 22.73
CA VAL A 318 3.67 5.42 22.50
C VAL A 318 4.45 4.12 22.35
N LEU A 319 5.65 4.17 21.76
CA LEU A 319 6.54 3.02 21.61
C LEU A 319 6.93 2.36 22.94
N SER A 320 7.02 3.15 24.01
CA SER A 320 7.52 2.66 25.31
C SER A 320 6.53 1.81 26.08
N PHE A 321 5.21 2.05 25.90
CA PHE A 321 4.18 1.41 26.73
C PHE A 321 3.13 0.64 25.93
N ALA A 322 3.08 0.78 24.60
CA ALA A 322 2.09 0.12 23.75
C ALA A 322 2.72 -0.82 22.71
N SER A 323 3.85 -1.46 22.99
CA SER A 323 4.57 -2.31 22.00
C SER A 323 3.73 -3.44 21.37
N LYS A 324 2.64 -3.83 22.03
CA LYS A 324 1.62 -4.80 21.57
C LYS A 324 0.22 -4.28 21.89
N PRO A 325 -0.83 -4.72 21.18
CA PRO A 325 -2.21 -4.41 21.54
C PRO A 325 -2.55 -4.91 22.97
N PRO A 326 -3.57 -4.35 23.63
CA PRO A 326 -4.02 -4.83 24.94
C PRO A 326 -4.39 -6.32 24.90
N LEU A 327 -3.92 -7.08 25.92
CA LEU A 327 -4.22 -8.51 26.07
C LEU A 327 -5.61 -8.76 26.64
N GLU A 328 -6.08 -7.85 27.49
CA GLU A 328 -7.39 -7.91 28.14
C GLU A 328 -8.37 -6.99 27.42
N GLY A 329 -9.59 -7.47 27.20
CA GLY A 329 -10.66 -6.73 26.54
C GLY A 329 -10.96 -7.22 25.12
N ASP A 330 -12.06 -6.72 24.58
CA ASP A 330 -12.55 -7.02 23.23
C ASP A 330 -12.08 -5.92 22.26
N TYR A 331 -10.88 -6.13 21.71
CA TYR A 331 -10.22 -5.23 20.76
C TYR A 331 -10.04 -5.91 19.41
N LEU A 332 -10.63 -5.33 18.36
CA LEU A 332 -10.47 -5.82 16.98
C LEU A 332 -8.99 -5.79 16.56
N THR A 333 -8.23 -4.79 16.98
CA THR A 333 -6.78 -4.70 16.70
C THR A 333 -6.02 -5.92 17.23
N ALA A 334 -6.38 -6.44 18.42
CA ALA A 334 -5.80 -7.66 18.97
C ALA A 334 -6.15 -8.89 18.11
N GLU A 335 -7.41 -9.03 17.68
CA GLU A 335 -7.80 -10.12 16.77
C GLU A 335 -7.06 -10.06 15.43
N LEU A 336 -6.84 -8.86 14.88
CA LEU A 336 -6.12 -8.69 13.62
C LEU A 336 -4.63 -9.04 13.76
N TRP A 337 -4.04 -8.82 14.94
CA TRP A 337 -2.68 -9.28 15.23
C TRP A 337 -2.55 -10.80 15.26
N ASP A 338 -3.62 -11.56 15.50
CA ASP A 338 -3.55 -13.03 15.45
C ASP A 338 -3.33 -13.56 14.03
N LEU A 339 -3.57 -12.75 12.99
CA LEU A 339 -3.27 -13.11 11.59
C LEU A 339 -1.76 -13.32 11.34
N ILE A 340 -0.90 -12.69 12.13
CA ILE A 340 0.56 -12.87 12.06
C ILE A 340 1.08 -13.88 13.10
N GLY A 341 0.17 -14.63 13.72
CA GLY A 341 0.43 -15.62 14.75
C GLY A 341 -0.02 -15.15 16.14
N THR A 342 -0.24 -16.09 17.06
CA THR A 342 -0.76 -15.82 18.42
C THR A 342 0.34 -15.74 19.49
N SER A 343 1.61 -15.91 19.10
CA SER A 343 2.75 -15.93 20.04
C SER A 343 2.92 -14.60 20.79
N TRP A 344 2.53 -13.48 20.17
CA TRP A 344 2.62 -12.15 20.79
C TRP A 344 1.76 -12.03 22.06
N ARG A 345 0.68 -12.82 22.18
CA ARG A 345 -0.22 -12.86 23.36
C ARG A 345 0.41 -13.51 24.58
N LYS A 346 1.50 -14.27 24.43
CA LYS A 346 2.21 -14.86 25.56
C LYS A 346 2.90 -13.74 26.33
N ASN A 347 2.77 -13.77 27.66
CA ASN A 347 3.50 -12.89 28.57
C ASN A 347 4.99 -13.25 28.54
N GLY A 348 5.71 -12.71 27.57
CA GLY A 348 7.16 -12.64 27.55
C GLY A 348 7.58 -11.19 27.68
N THR A 349 8.33 -10.87 28.73
CA THR A 349 9.16 -9.66 28.80
C THR A 349 10.36 -9.87 27.87
N ASP A 350 10.12 -9.97 26.56
CA ASP A 350 11.20 -10.08 25.56
C ASP A 350 11.78 -8.69 25.26
N THR A 351 12.06 -7.92 26.31
CA THR A 351 12.93 -6.77 26.22
C THR A 351 14.24 -7.16 26.86
N ILE A 352 15.15 -7.69 26.04
CA ILE A 352 16.55 -7.71 26.40
C ILE A 352 16.95 -6.24 26.55
N ALA A 353 17.33 -5.82 27.75
CA ALA A 353 17.82 -4.47 27.97
C ALA A 353 19.09 -4.29 27.12
N ILE A 354 19.02 -3.40 26.12
CA ILE A 354 20.19 -3.03 25.33
C ILE A 354 21.09 -2.19 26.24
N THR A 355 22.31 -2.64 26.47
CA THR A 355 23.31 -1.87 27.22
C THR A 355 23.65 -0.60 26.44
N GLN A 356 24.07 0.47 27.14
CA GLN A 356 24.46 1.72 26.48
C GLN A 356 25.53 1.48 25.40
N GLU A 357 26.52 0.64 25.69
CA GLU A 357 27.57 0.28 24.74
C GLU A 357 27.03 -0.40 23.47
N ASN A 358 26.06 -1.32 23.61
CA ASN A 358 25.45 -1.97 22.46
C ASN A 358 24.58 -0.99 21.67
N ASN A 359 23.89 -0.08 22.34
CA ASN A 359 23.11 0.98 21.70
C ASN A 359 24.02 1.91 20.87
N ASP A 360 25.15 2.33 21.44
CA ASP A 360 26.12 3.19 20.76
C ASP A 360 26.72 2.49 19.54
N LYS A 361 27.03 1.18 19.64
CA LYS A 361 27.49 0.37 18.50
C LYS A 361 26.44 0.24 17.40
N ILE A 362 25.16 0.08 17.75
CA ILE A 362 24.06 0.04 16.78
C ILE A 362 23.93 1.39 16.08
N LEU A 363 23.97 2.50 16.82
CA LEU A 363 23.89 3.85 16.25
C LEU A 363 25.06 4.14 15.31
N GLU A 364 26.27 3.78 15.70
CA GLU A 364 27.46 3.93 14.86
C GLU A 364 27.34 3.10 13.57
N HIS A 365 26.91 1.83 13.67
CA HIS A 365 26.67 1.00 12.49
C HIS A 365 25.60 1.60 11.56
N VAL A 366 24.50 2.11 12.11
CA VAL A 366 23.43 2.75 11.33
C VAL A 366 23.96 4.00 10.62
N ARG A 367 24.76 4.85 11.29
CA ARG A 367 25.37 6.05 10.69
C ARG A 367 26.33 5.67 9.56
N GLN A 368 27.23 4.71 9.80
CA GLN A 368 28.20 4.25 8.80
C GLN A 368 27.57 3.75 7.50
N PHE A 369 26.41 3.10 7.59
CA PHE A 369 25.65 2.69 6.40
C PHE A 369 24.90 3.87 5.80
N THR A 370 24.17 4.62 6.63
CA THR A 370 23.32 5.74 6.18
C THR A 370 24.09 6.80 5.39
N ASP A 371 25.28 7.16 5.88
CA ASP A 371 26.13 8.18 5.29
C ASP A 371 27.02 7.65 4.16
N ALA A 372 27.00 6.33 3.90
CA ALA A 372 27.77 5.73 2.82
C ALA A 372 27.26 6.22 1.44
N PRO A 373 28.19 6.53 0.51
CA PRO A 373 27.82 6.92 -0.83
C PRO A 373 27.18 5.75 -1.57
N THR A 374 26.24 6.07 -2.46
CA THR A 374 25.66 5.08 -3.37
C THR A 374 26.75 4.50 -4.27
N LEU A 375 26.75 3.18 -4.43
CA LEU A 375 27.66 2.50 -5.35
C LEU A 375 27.43 2.98 -6.80
N PRO A 376 28.50 3.14 -7.59
CA PRO A 376 28.37 3.45 -9.02
C PRO A 376 27.77 2.24 -9.79
N PRO A 377 27.15 2.46 -10.96
CA PRO A 377 26.40 1.42 -11.68
C PRO A 377 27.17 0.14 -11.98
N ASP A 378 28.48 0.22 -12.19
CA ASP A 378 29.38 -0.90 -12.48
C ASP A 378 29.77 -1.72 -11.25
N ALA A 379 29.57 -1.17 -10.04
CA ALA A 379 29.84 -1.83 -8.76
C ALA A 379 28.55 -2.26 -8.02
N MET A 380 27.37 -1.99 -8.60
CA MET A 380 26.11 -2.43 -8.02
C MET A 380 26.05 -3.96 -8.00
N PHE A 381 25.66 -4.52 -6.85
CA PHE A 381 25.45 -5.95 -6.68
C PHE A 381 24.07 -6.37 -7.20
N ASP A 382 23.91 -7.67 -7.46
CA ASP A 382 22.64 -8.23 -7.90
C ASP A 382 21.58 -8.00 -6.79
N PRO A 383 20.38 -7.48 -7.10
CA PRO A 383 19.30 -7.35 -6.13
C PRO A 383 18.90 -8.66 -5.42
N LEU A 384 19.31 -9.82 -5.95
CA LEU A 384 19.11 -11.14 -5.34
C LEU A 384 20.24 -11.57 -4.38
N ASP A 385 21.32 -10.81 -4.27
CA ASP A 385 22.40 -11.08 -3.31
C ASP A 385 21.92 -10.93 -1.86
N GLU A 386 22.52 -11.72 -0.96
CA GLU A 386 22.32 -11.53 0.48
C GLU A 386 22.93 -10.19 0.94
N LEU A 387 22.15 -9.45 1.74
CA LEU A 387 22.54 -8.15 2.29
C LEU A 387 22.91 -8.28 3.76
N ASP A 388 23.97 -7.59 4.17
CA ASP A 388 24.38 -7.52 5.58
C ASP A 388 23.55 -6.49 6.37
N SER A 389 23.00 -5.47 5.70
CA SER A 389 22.29 -4.36 6.34
C SER A 389 21.21 -3.74 5.47
N VAL A 390 20.09 -3.37 6.09
CA VAL A 390 19.03 -2.57 5.47
C VAL A 390 18.66 -1.43 6.41
N SER A 391 18.78 -0.19 5.93
CA SER A 391 18.40 1.02 6.66
C SER A 391 17.17 1.66 6.03
N LEU A 392 16.23 2.10 6.87
CA LEU A 392 15.02 2.81 6.44
C LEU A 392 14.88 4.11 7.24
N GLN A 393 15.02 5.24 6.57
CA GLN A 393 14.81 6.55 7.18
C GLN A 393 13.33 6.94 7.15
N ARG A 394 12.86 7.50 8.27
CA ARG A 394 11.49 7.98 8.42
C ARG A 394 11.53 9.40 8.98
N SER A 395 10.64 10.25 8.48
CA SER A 395 10.39 11.55 9.07
C SER A 395 9.15 11.43 9.96
N ILE A 396 9.31 11.66 11.26
CA ILE A 396 8.26 11.51 12.26
C ILE A 396 8.12 12.80 13.04
N ARG A 397 6.88 13.25 13.29
CA ARG A 397 6.66 14.33 14.24
C ARG A 397 6.86 13.80 15.66
N ARG A 398 7.50 14.62 16.50
CA ARG A 398 7.65 14.30 17.92
C ARG A 398 6.32 14.06 18.62
N LYS A 399 5.33 14.90 18.34
CA LYS A 399 3.98 14.84 18.89
C LYS A 399 2.96 14.90 17.75
N ARG A 400 1.93 14.06 17.80
CA ARG A 400 0.80 14.05 16.87
C ARG A 400 -0.49 13.92 17.68
N GLY A 401 -1.40 14.86 17.51
CA GLY A 401 -2.59 14.99 18.35
C GLY A 401 -2.21 15.10 19.83
N SER A 402 -2.82 14.26 20.66
CA SER A 402 -2.59 14.17 22.09
C SER A 402 -1.32 13.40 22.47
N TRP A 403 -0.66 12.73 21.52
CA TRP A 403 0.34 11.70 21.79
C TRP A 403 1.76 12.09 21.36
N TYR A 404 2.73 11.83 22.23
CA TYR A 404 4.14 11.79 21.86
C TYR A 404 4.43 10.48 21.12
N GLN A 405 4.96 10.57 19.90
CA GLN A 405 5.36 9.39 19.11
C GLN A 405 6.71 8.84 19.59
N VAL A 406 7.59 9.75 20.01
CA VAL A 406 8.90 9.50 20.62
C VAL A 406 9.00 10.24 21.95
N PRO A 407 9.98 9.92 22.82
CA PRO A 407 10.10 10.57 24.13
C PRO A 407 10.08 12.11 24.05
N LYS A 408 9.33 12.72 24.97
CA LYS A 408 9.20 14.19 25.09
C LYS A 408 10.51 14.92 25.37
N ASP A 409 11.56 14.19 25.76
CA ASP A 409 12.87 14.77 26.11
C ASP A 409 13.99 14.39 25.10
N LEU A 410 13.66 13.64 24.04
CA LEU A 410 14.55 13.40 22.90
C LEU A 410 15.14 14.72 22.34
N LYS A 411 16.46 14.84 22.25
CA LYS A 411 17.05 16.04 21.65
C LYS A 411 16.79 16.04 20.15
N ASP A 412 16.49 17.21 19.59
CA ASP A 412 16.47 17.39 18.14
C ASP A 412 17.95 17.42 17.71
N ASP A 413 18.41 16.38 17.02
CA ASP A 413 19.74 16.31 16.42
C ASP A 413 19.74 16.96 15.02
#